data_AF-A0A3B8J6N2-F1
#
_entry.id   AF-A0A3B8J6N2-F1
#
_cell.length_a   1.000
_cell.length_b   1.000
_cell.length_c   1.000
_cell.angle_alpha   90.00
_cell.angle_beta   90.00
_cell.angle_gamma   90.00
#
_symmetry.space_group_name_H-M   'P 1'
#
loop_
_entity.id
_entity.type
_entity.pdbx_description
1 polymer ?
#
loop_
_entity_poly.entity_id
_entity_poly.type
_entity_poly.pdbx_seq_one_letter_code
_entity_poly.pdbx_strand_id
1 'polypeptide(L)'
;MVFITAVSDGDREIDALQRSLAEINGKAGRGNRGMRNEKLLYAGECIMPDRWSYLHGGVKIPLVESEGFRSAGIVTPYPPGIPVLCPGEAISKEHIDCLRRLYHAGAEIHGLTDGARTKDEKTLKDMLVSVLPR
;
A
#
# COMPACT_ATOMS: atom_id res chain seq x y z
N MET A 1 15.08 7.18 -2.89
CA MET A 1 15.01 7.21 -4.36
C MET A 1 15.84 6.06 -4.87
N VAL A 2 15.36 5.34 -5.89
CA VAL A 2 16.07 4.20 -6.49
C VAL A 2 16.30 4.51 -7.96
N PHE A 3 17.51 4.27 -8.44
CA PHE A 3 17.85 4.32 -9.87
C PHE A 3 18.32 2.95 -10.30
N ILE A 4 17.93 2.54 -11.49
CA ILE A 4 18.34 1.28 -12.12
C ILE A 4 19.14 1.66 -13.35
N THR A 5 20.35 1.11 -13.48
CA THR A 5 21.18 1.25 -14.67
C THR A 5 21.26 -0.09 -15.39
N ALA A 6 21.26 -0.04 -16.72
CA ALA A 6 21.37 -1.17 -17.63
C ALA A 6 22.59 -1.01 -18.55
N VAL A 7 22.94 -2.07 -19.28
CA VAL A 7 24.09 -2.10 -20.22
C VAL A 7 24.01 -1.03 -21.31
N SER A 8 22.81 -0.54 -21.62
CA SER A 8 22.59 0.52 -22.61
C SER A 8 22.93 1.92 -22.10
N ASP A 9 23.12 2.10 -20.80
CA ASP A 9 23.40 3.40 -20.22
C ASP A 9 24.91 3.66 -20.27
N GLY A 10 25.30 4.70 -20.99
CA GLY A 10 26.70 5.13 -21.08
C GLY A 10 26.99 6.31 -20.17
N ASP A 11 28.24 6.80 -20.25
CA ASP A 11 28.70 7.93 -19.44
C ASP A 11 27.85 9.19 -19.64
N ARG A 12 27.26 9.37 -20.84
CA ARG A 12 26.42 10.53 -21.17
C ARG A 12 25.15 10.57 -20.35
N GLU A 13 24.45 9.44 -20.21
CA GLU A 13 23.20 9.34 -19.46
C GLU A 13 23.45 9.52 -17.96
N ILE A 14 24.53 8.93 -17.46
CA ILE A 14 24.94 9.05 -16.05
C ILE A 14 25.33 10.50 -15.72
N ASP A 15 26.09 11.17 -16.60
CA ASP A 15 26.46 12.59 -16.45
C ASP A 15 25.22 13.50 -16.45
N ALA A 16 24.26 13.23 -17.34
CA ALA A 16 23.01 13.97 -17.39
C ALA A 16 22.23 13.83 -16.08
N LEU A 17 22.12 12.61 -15.56
CA LEU A 17 21.47 12.34 -14.27
C LEU A 17 22.16 13.10 -13.12
N GLN A 18 23.49 13.06 -13.06
CA GLN A 18 24.26 13.76 -12.02
C GLN A 18 23.99 15.27 -12.05
N ARG A 19 24.00 15.89 -13.25
CA ARG A 19 23.73 17.34 -13.40
C ARG A 19 22.33 17.70 -12.93
N SER A 20 21.32 16.92 -13.32
CA SER A 20 19.93 17.15 -12.89
C SER A 20 19.76 16.99 -11.38
N LEU A 21 20.41 16.02 -10.74
CA LEU A 21 20.34 15.87 -9.29
C LEU A 21 21.01 17.00 -8.53
N ALA A 22 22.15 17.52 -9.03
CA ALA A 22 22.80 18.69 -8.45
C ALA A 22 21.90 19.94 -8.54
N GLU A 23 21.20 20.11 -9.66
CA GLU A 23 20.24 21.20 -9.85
C GLU A 23 19.04 21.09 -8.90
N ILE A 24 18.47 19.89 -8.75
CA ILE A 24 17.34 19.64 -7.83
C ILE A 24 17.78 19.88 -6.39
N ASN A 25 18.96 19.44 -5.99
CA ASN A 25 19.47 19.65 -4.63
C ASN A 25 19.62 21.14 -4.30
N GLY A 26 19.97 21.97 -5.29
CA GLY A 26 20.00 23.43 -5.12
C GLY A 26 18.62 24.07 -4.89
N LYS A 27 17.53 23.39 -5.28
CA LYS A 27 16.15 23.90 -5.21
C LYS A 27 15.29 23.23 -4.13
N ALA A 28 15.69 22.06 -3.63
CA ALA A 28 14.89 21.27 -2.69
C ALA A 28 14.99 21.79 -1.25
N GLY A 29 13.85 22.08 -0.62
CA GLY A 29 13.76 22.39 0.82
C GLY A 29 13.94 21.16 1.71
N ARG A 30 14.17 21.36 3.01
CA ARG A 30 14.24 20.27 4.00
C ARG A 30 12.87 19.58 4.13
N GLY A 31 12.75 18.40 3.53
CA GLY A 31 11.55 17.55 3.62
C GLY A 31 11.31 17.00 5.03
N ASN A 32 10.04 16.79 5.37
CA ASN A 32 9.63 16.24 6.66
C ASN A 32 10.19 14.81 6.84
N ARG A 33 10.73 14.50 8.03
CA ARG A 33 11.32 13.19 8.35
C ARG A 33 10.21 12.13 8.36
N GLY A 34 10.24 11.27 7.35
CA GLY A 34 9.21 10.26 7.10
C GLY A 34 9.11 9.11 8.11
N MET A 35 8.05 8.32 7.90
CA MET A 35 7.61 7.09 8.56
C MET A 35 8.72 6.29 9.27
N ARG A 36 8.55 6.02 10.57
CA ARG A 36 9.43 5.15 11.37
C ARG A 36 9.07 3.68 11.12
N ASN A 37 10.07 2.80 11.25
CA ASN A 37 10.01 1.33 11.08
C ASN A 37 8.73 0.69 11.64
N GLU A 38 7.70 0.56 10.80
CA GLU A 38 6.53 -0.26 11.11
C GLU A 38 6.79 -1.69 10.68
N LYS A 39 6.39 -2.66 11.52
CA LYS A 39 6.33 -4.06 11.09
C LYS A 39 5.23 -4.15 10.03
N LEU A 40 5.59 -4.56 8.81
CA LEU A 40 4.66 -4.66 7.67
C LEU A 40 4.24 -6.10 7.38
N LEU A 41 4.97 -7.07 7.92
CA LEU A 41 4.72 -8.49 7.76
C LEU A 41 4.05 -9.00 9.03
N TYR A 42 2.79 -9.39 8.89
CA TYR A 42 2.04 -10.10 9.92
C TYR A 42 1.72 -11.48 9.34
N ALA A 43 1.89 -12.52 10.15
CA ALA A 43 1.64 -13.87 9.68
C ALA A 43 0.13 -14.12 9.74
N GLY A 44 -0.53 -14.23 8.59
CA GLY A 44 -1.91 -14.68 8.47
C GLY A 44 -1.99 -16.10 7.92
N GLU A 45 -3.06 -16.82 8.26
CA GLU A 45 -3.41 -18.04 7.53
C GLU A 45 -3.82 -17.68 6.10
N CYS A 46 -3.18 -18.26 5.10
CA CYS A 46 -3.52 -18.05 3.70
C CYS A 46 -4.07 -19.33 3.09
N ILE A 47 -5.25 -19.24 2.47
CA ILE A 47 -5.77 -20.29 1.60
C ILE A 47 -5.72 -19.78 0.17
N MET A 48 -5.45 -20.66 -0.79
CA MET A 48 -5.57 -20.29 -2.20
C MET A 48 -7.07 -20.11 -2.51
N PRO A 49 -7.54 -18.92 -2.93
CA PRO A 49 -8.90 -18.75 -3.42
C PRO A 49 -9.09 -19.61 -4.67
N ASP A 50 -10.30 -20.09 -4.94
CA ASP A 50 -10.58 -20.68 -6.24
C ASP A 50 -10.42 -19.63 -7.35
N ARG A 51 -10.23 -20.12 -8.59
CA ARG A 51 -9.97 -19.26 -9.75
C ARG A 51 -11.08 -18.22 -9.97
N TRP A 52 -12.33 -18.58 -9.72
CA TRP A 52 -13.45 -17.67 -9.96
C TRP A 52 -13.39 -16.50 -8.97
N SER A 53 -13.25 -16.80 -7.68
CA SER A 53 -13.09 -15.78 -6.63
C SER A 53 -11.83 -14.93 -6.82
N TYR A 54 -10.72 -15.52 -7.26
CA TYR A 54 -9.50 -14.78 -7.53
C TYR A 54 -9.67 -13.76 -8.69
N LEU A 55 -10.38 -14.14 -9.76
CA LEU A 55 -10.55 -13.30 -10.95
C LEU A 55 -11.67 -12.26 -10.81
N HIS A 56 -12.74 -12.57 -10.08
CA HIS A 56 -13.91 -11.70 -9.96
C HIS A 56 -13.91 -10.88 -8.67
N GLY A 57 -12.94 -11.13 -7.78
CA GLY A 57 -12.82 -10.44 -6.49
C GLY A 57 -13.91 -10.87 -5.51
N GLY A 58 -14.16 -9.99 -4.54
CA GLY A 58 -15.07 -10.25 -3.44
C GLY A 58 -15.95 -9.06 -3.07
N VAL A 59 -16.70 -9.20 -1.99
CA VAL A 59 -17.61 -8.15 -1.49
C VAL A 59 -16.80 -7.08 -0.78
N LYS A 60 -17.17 -5.82 -0.96
CA LYS A 60 -16.52 -4.70 -0.26
C LYS A 60 -17.19 -4.45 1.08
N ILE A 61 -16.40 -4.46 2.15
CA ILE A 61 -16.85 -4.17 3.52
C ILE A 61 -15.93 -3.14 4.17
N PRO A 62 -16.36 -2.43 5.23
CA PRO A 62 -15.49 -1.54 5.98
C PRO A 62 -14.24 -2.26 6.50
N LEU A 63 -13.06 -1.65 6.34
CA LEU A 63 -11.80 -2.23 6.81
C LEU A 63 -11.84 -2.60 8.29
N VAL A 64 -12.50 -1.77 9.10
CA VAL A 64 -12.65 -1.99 10.54
C VAL A 64 -13.54 -3.18 10.91
N GLU A 65 -14.36 -3.66 9.97
CA GLU A 65 -15.25 -4.83 10.13
C GLU A 65 -14.69 -6.08 9.45
N SER A 66 -13.50 -5.98 8.84
CA SER A 66 -12.92 -7.06 8.03
C SER A 66 -12.18 -8.14 8.81
N GLU A 67 -12.04 -7.99 10.13
CA GLU A 67 -11.38 -8.99 10.97
C GLU A 67 -12.08 -10.37 10.86
N GLY A 68 -11.27 -11.42 10.64
CA GLY A 68 -11.75 -12.79 10.47
C GLY A 68 -12.28 -13.10 9.07
N PHE A 69 -12.42 -12.12 8.18
CA PHE A 69 -12.62 -12.37 6.75
C PHE A 69 -11.29 -12.66 6.05
N ARG A 70 -11.36 -13.14 4.81
CA ARG A 70 -10.18 -13.32 3.96
C ARG A 70 -10.14 -12.25 2.89
N SER A 71 -8.97 -11.65 2.66
CA SER A 71 -8.82 -10.64 1.62
C SER A 71 -9.12 -11.25 0.25
N ALA A 72 -9.87 -10.54 -0.60
CA ALA A 72 -10.07 -10.91 -2.00
C ALA A 72 -9.07 -10.23 -2.94
N GLY A 73 -8.29 -9.28 -2.44
CA GLY A 73 -7.35 -8.49 -3.23
C GLY A 73 -6.03 -8.25 -2.50
N ILE A 74 -5.13 -7.56 -3.18
CA ILE A 74 -3.87 -7.09 -2.60
C ILE A 74 -4.10 -5.73 -1.94
N VAL A 75 -3.62 -5.54 -0.71
CA VAL A 75 -3.59 -4.23 -0.04
C VAL A 75 -2.13 -3.85 0.24
N THR A 76 -1.69 -2.73 -0.33
CA THR A 76 -0.27 -2.33 -0.33
C THR A 76 -0.11 -0.87 0.05
N PRO A 77 0.54 -0.55 1.19
CA PRO A 77 0.94 0.81 1.54
C PRO A 77 2.17 1.25 0.72
N TYR A 78 2.19 2.52 0.33
CA TYR A 78 3.36 3.20 -0.22
C TYR A 78 3.66 4.51 0.53
N PRO A 79 4.91 4.71 1.00
CA PRO A 79 6.01 3.73 1.05
C PRO A 79 5.77 2.61 2.10
N PRO A 80 6.40 1.43 2.00
CA PRO A 80 7.46 1.05 1.05
C PRO A 80 7.00 0.35 -0.23
N GLY A 81 5.71 0.01 -0.39
CA GLY A 81 5.22 -0.69 -1.59
C GLY A 81 5.23 -2.22 -1.48
N ILE A 82 5.24 -2.79 -0.27
CA ILE A 82 5.13 -4.23 -0.01
C ILE A 82 3.72 -4.55 0.49
N PRO A 83 3.05 -5.61 -0.01
CA PRO A 83 1.72 -5.99 0.45
C PRO A 83 1.64 -6.25 1.96
N VAL A 84 0.58 -5.73 2.59
CA VAL A 84 0.16 -6.09 3.96
C VAL A 84 -0.90 -7.19 3.94
N LEU A 85 -1.68 -7.28 2.85
CA LEU A 85 -2.65 -8.36 2.63
C LEU A 85 -2.51 -8.91 1.21
N CYS A 86 -2.56 -10.24 1.09
CA CYS A 86 -2.66 -10.97 -0.17
C CYS A 86 -4.04 -11.64 -0.33
N PRO A 87 -4.47 -11.95 -1.58
CA PRO A 87 -5.71 -12.70 -1.81
C PRO A 87 -5.69 -14.05 -1.08
N GLY A 88 -6.75 -14.33 -0.32
CA GLY A 88 -6.91 -15.56 0.47
C GLY A 88 -6.34 -15.49 1.89
N GLU A 89 -5.61 -14.43 2.22
CA GLU A 89 -5.06 -14.22 3.56
C GLU A 89 -6.12 -13.78 4.56
N ALA A 90 -6.12 -14.40 5.74
CA ALA A 90 -7.01 -14.03 6.84
C ALA A 90 -6.63 -12.64 7.36
N ILE A 91 -7.61 -11.74 7.38
CA ILE A 91 -7.43 -10.39 7.89
C ILE A 91 -7.52 -10.46 9.41
N SER A 92 -6.45 -10.04 10.09
CA SER A 92 -6.35 -10.00 11.53
C SER A 92 -6.45 -8.56 12.01
N LYS A 93 -6.65 -8.38 13.31
CA LYS A 93 -6.63 -7.05 13.92
C LYS A 93 -5.31 -6.31 13.69
N GLU A 94 -4.19 -7.03 13.70
CA GLU A 94 -2.87 -6.44 13.47
C GLU A 94 -2.72 -5.88 12.06
N HIS A 95 -3.29 -6.55 11.04
CA HIS A 95 -3.34 -6.02 9.67
C HIS A 95 -4.09 -4.70 9.63
N ILE A 96 -5.26 -4.63 10.25
CA ILE A 96 -6.11 -3.43 10.30
C ILE A 96 -5.40 -2.28 11.04
N ASP A 97 -4.82 -2.58 12.21
CA ASP A 97 -4.11 -1.60 13.02
C ASP A 97 -2.82 -1.09 12.35
N CYS A 98 -2.14 -1.92 11.55
CA CYS A 98 -1.02 -1.53 10.71
C CYS A 98 -1.47 -0.54 9.62
N LEU A 99 -2.46 -0.93 8.81
CA LEU A 99 -2.96 -0.09 7.72
C LEU A 99 -3.48 1.27 8.24
N ARG A 100 -4.11 1.28 9.41
CA ARG A 100 -4.54 2.51 10.08
C ARG A 100 -3.36 3.42 10.44
N ARG A 101 -2.31 2.87 11.04
CA ARG A 101 -1.13 3.66 11.42
C ARG A 101 -0.42 4.24 10.21
N LEU A 102 -0.24 3.44 9.16
CA LEU A 102 0.37 3.87 7.90
C LEU A 102 -0.44 4.98 7.23
N TYR A 103 -1.77 4.84 7.18
CA TYR A 103 -2.64 5.89 6.65
C TYR A 103 -2.50 7.21 7.41
N HIS A 104 -2.53 7.18 8.75
CA HIS A 104 -2.34 8.38 9.57
C HIS A 104 -0.93 8.96 9.49
N ALA A 105 0.07 8.14 9.18
CA ALA A 105 1.43 8.58 8.91
C ALA A 105 1.60 9.20 7.50
N GLY A 106 0.54 9.26 6.70
CA GLY A 106 0.53 9.83 5.36
C GLY A 106 0.91 8.85 4.25
N ALA A 107 0.90 7.54 4.52
CA ALA A 107 1.08 6.54 3.48
C ALA A 107 -0.14 6.50 2.56
N GLU A 108 0.11 6.33 1.27
CA GLU A 108 -0.93 6.00 0.31
C GLU A 108 -1.22 4.50 0.41
N ILE A 109 -2.49 4.11 0.53
CA ILE A 109 -2.87 2.70 0.65
C ILE A 109 -3.59 2.25 -0.62
N HIS A 110 -2.94 1.38 -1.40
CA HIS A 110 -3.51 0.79 -2.61
C HIS A 110 -4.34 -0.45 -2.25
N GLY A 111 -5.41 -0.71 -3.00
CA GLY A 111 -6.31 -1.86 -2.78
C GLY A 111 -7.49 -1.57 -1.83
N LEU A 112 -7.48 -0.44 -1.13
CA LEU A 112 -8.65 0.09 -0.43
C LEU A 112 -9.41 1.04 -1.35
N THR A 113 -10.73 1.05 -1.25
CA THR A 113 -11.58 2.01 -1.99
C THR A 113 -12.34 2.91 -1.05
N ASP A 114 -12.58 4.15 -1.49
CA ASP A 114 -13.34 5.12 -0.71
C ASP A 114 -14.81 4.68 -0.62
N GLY A 115 -15.37 4.78 0.58
CA GLY A 115 -16.80 4.70 0.81
C GLY A 115 -17.50 5.92 0.20
N ALA A 116 -18.80 5.79 -0.06
CA ALA A 116 -19.58 6.83 -0.71
C ALA A 116 -19.86 8.03 0.22
N ARG A 117 -18.86 8.86 0.57
CA ARG A 117 -19.07 10.20 1.16
C ARG A 117 -18.07 11.27 0.68
N THR A 118 -18.58 12.48 0.60
CA THR A 118 -17.99 13.71 0.05
C THR A 118 -16.79 14.19 0.86
N LYS A 119 -15.60 14.19 0.23
CA LYS A 119 -14.33 14.96 0.37
C LYS A 119 -13.89 15.67 1.67
N ASP A 120 -14.69 15.84 2.70
CA ASP A 120 -14.32 16.56 3.92
C ASP A 120 -14.22 15.55 5.09
N GLU A 121 -13.00 15.37 5.58
CA GLU A 121 -12.59 14.43 6.65
C GLU A 121 -12.68 12.93 6.31
N LYS A 122 -11.73 12.44 5.49
CA LYS A 122 -11.51 11.00 5.28
C LYS A 122 -11.22 10.30 6.61
N THR A 123 -12.23 9.63 7.15
CA THR A 123 -12.08 8.79 8.33
C THR A 123 -11.83 7.36 7.87
N LEU A 124 -10.90 6.64 8.51
CA LEU A 124 -10.54 5.26 8.14
C LEU A 124 -11.74 4.29 8.17
N LYS A 125 -12.82 4.65 8.87
CA LYS A 125 -14.10 3.93 8.92
C LYS A 125 -14.79 3.85 7.56
N ASP A 126 -14.49 4.78 6.66
CA ASP A 126 -15.08 4.86 5.34
C ASP A 126 -14.27 4.08 4.29
N MET A 127 -13.09 3.57 4.65
CA MET A 127 -12.29 2.75 3.73
C MET A 127 -12.85 1.34 3.62
N LEU A 128 -13.13 0.93 2.39
CA LEU A 128 -13.63 -0.39 2.06
C LEU A 128 -12.50 -1.30 1.58
N VAL A 129 -12.49 -2.53 2.07
CA VAL A 129 -11.62 -3.62 1.62
C VAL A 129 -12.46 -4.71 0.96
N SER A 130 -11.94 -5.33 -0.10
CA SER A 130 -12.61 -6.46 -0.76
C SER A 130 -12.28 -7.76 -0.03
N VAL A 131 -13.30 -8.53 0.34
CA VAL A 131 -13.17 -9.79 1.06
C VAL A 131 -13.89 -10.93 0.35
N LEU A 132 -13.35 -12.14 0.50
CA LEU A 132 -13.98 -13.36 0.01
C LEU A 132 -15.27 -13.65 0.81
N PRO A 133 -16.31 -14.20 0.16
CA PRO A 133 -17.47 -14.75 0.87
C PRO A 133 -17.03 -15.83 1.87
N ARG A 134 -17.80 -15.99 2.95
CA ARG A 134 -17.58 -17.05 3.94
C ARG A 134 -18.00 -18.42 3.40
#